data_AF-A0A7X5QA89-F1
#
_entry.id   AF-A0A7X5QA89-F1
#
_cell.length_a   1.000
_cell.length_b   1.000
_cell.length_c   1.000
_cell.angle_alpha   90.00
_cell.angle_beta   90.00
_cell.angle_gamma   90.00
#
_symmetry.space_group_name_H-M   'P 1'
#
loop_
_entity.id
_entity.type
_entity.pdbx_description
1 polymer ?
#
loop_
_entity_poly.entity_id
_entity_poly.type
_entity_poly.pdbx_seq_one_letter_code
_entity_poly.pdbx_strand_id
1 'polypeptide(L)'
;MSILIILKRLKQLLNFPYRRSYDSEIKSEIFERCKNAGCVFNGDFYSVTTYSGYRSLNLDPLGGNHMLSPGTSDEELGVAVFSALSKSRFIPYENLGDFLDNEKRKERYEQWVTEMMGFHRYRSRRQLFKKMNSCNIRLLDGVITIMPYGHEKLELWTGKGIVESDNVIISADSSPAEVGAALRLAFSRCRSYV
;
A
#
# COMPACT_ATOMS: atom_id res chain seq x y z
N MET A 1 -1.34 16.26 26.55
CA MET A 1 -2.11 15.23 25.83
C MET A 1 -1.13 14.40 25.02
N SER A 2 -0.87 13.20 25.50
CA SER A 2 0.47 12.63 25.49
C SER A 2 0.79 11.77 24.27
N ILE A 3 2.08 11.84 23.88
CA ILE A 3 2.86 11.08 22.87
C ILE A 3 2.51 9.57 22.74
N LEU A 4 1.83 8.99 23.74
CA LEU A 4 1.35 7.60 23.75
C LEU A 4 0.31 7.25 22.68
N ILE A 5 -0.49 8.20 22.19
CA ILE A 5 -1.56 7.91 21.20
C ILE A 5 -0.99 7.70 19.78
N ILE A 6 0.14 8.33 19.45
CA ILE A 6 0.79 8.19 18.14
C ILE A 6 1.49 6.83 18.02
N LEU A 7 2.12 6.35 19.10
CA LEU A 7 2.80 5.04 19.13
C LEU A 7 1.85 3.84 19.00
N LYS A 8 0.60 3.95 19.45
CA LYS A 8 -0.42 2.91 19.21
C LYS A 8 -0.88 2.84 17.74
N ARG A 9 -0.78 3.94 16.98
CA ARG A 9 -1.10 3.96 15.54
C ARG A 9 -0.02 3.29 14.68
N LEU A 10 1.23 3.21 15.15
CA LEU A 10 2.34 2.58 14.42
C LEU A 10 2.35 1.04 14.47
N LYS A 11 1.74 0.41 15.48
CA LYS A 11 1.71 -1.06 15.56
C LYS A 11 0.85 -1.72 14.48
N GLN A 12 -0.01 -0.98 13.78
CA GLN A 12 -0.98 -1.56 12.84
C GLN A 12 -0.49 -1.64 11.40
N LEU A 13 0.57 -0.91 11.02
CA LEU A 13 1.28 -1.14 9.74
C LEU A 13 2.30 -2.29 9.83
N LEU A 14 2.43 -2.91 11.01
CA LEU A 14 3.42 -3.96 11.32
C LEU A 14 2.82 -5.37 11.41
N ASN A 15 1.51 -5.54 11.25
CA ASN A 15 0.91 -6.88 11.25
C ASN A 15 0.97 -7.52 9.85
N PHE A 16 2.18 -7.71 9.35
CA PHE A 16 2.45 -8.75 8.37
C PHE A 16 2.46 -10.10 9.11
N PRO A 17 1.65 -11.08 8.71
CA PRO A 17 1.63 -12.39 9.36
C PRO A 17 2.86 -13.18 8.91
N TYR A 18 4.01 -12.96 9.55
CA TYR A 18 5.16 -13.86 9.39
C TYR A 18 5.59 -14.40 10.74
N ARG A 19 4.76 -15.31 11.28
CA ARG A 19 5.08 -16.10 12.48
C ARG A 19 5.47 -17.52 12.06
N ARG A 20 6.61 -17.65 11.37
CA ARG A 20 7.33 -18.94 11.21
C ARG A 20 8.82 -18.73 11.49
N SER A 21 9.41 -19.59 12.31
CA SER A 21 10.82 -19.54 12.69
C SER A 21 11.70 -20.08 11.56
N TYR A 22 11.93 -19.26 10.54
CA TYR A 22 13.03 -19.47 9.60
C TYR A 22 14.33 -18.86 10.14
N ASP A 23 15.45 -19.40 9.67
CA ASP A 23 16.79 -18.85 9.87
C ASP A 23 16.85 -17.36 9.47
N SER A 24 17.71 -16.58 10.11
CA SER A 24 17.85 -15.13 9.88
C SER A 24 18.27 -14.80 8.45
N GLU A 25 19.10 -15.64 7.83
CA GLU A 25 19.57 -15.46 6.46
C GLU A 25 18.43 -15.66 5.45
N ILE A 26 17.68 -16.77 5.57
CA ILE A 26 16.50 -17.06 4.73
C ILE A 26 15.45 -15.94 4.84
N LYS A 27 15.31 -15.32 6.01
CA LYS A 27 14.41 -14.15 6.16
C LYS A 27 14.91 -12.95 5.37
N SER A 28 16.22 -12.66 5.34
CA SER A 28 16.77 -11.54 4.56
C SER A 28 16.50 -11.72 3.07
N GLU A 29 16.78 -12.90 2.53
CA GLU A 29 16.59 -13.21 1.11
C GLU A 29 15.13 -13.07 0.65
N ILE A 30 14.16 -13.40 1.52
CA ILE A 30 12.74 -13.18 1.22
C ILE A 30 12.43 -11.70 1.08
N PHE A 31 12.95 -10.85 1.99
CA PHE A 31 12.69 -9.41 1.93
C PHE A 31 13.39 -8.75 0.74
N GLU A 32 14.57 -9.23 0.34
CA GLU A 32 15.31 -8.72 -0.82
C GLU A 32 14.54 -8.92 -2.14
N ARG A 33 13.84 -10.04 -2.25
CA ARG A 33 13.03 -10.40 -3.44
C ARG A 33 11.63 -9.80 -3.40
N CYS A 34 11.14 -9.42 -2.22
CA CYS A 34 9.79 -8.88 -2.04
C CYS A 34 9.68 -7.46 -2.59
N LYS A 35 8.68 -7.24 -3.45
CA LYS A 35 8.31 -5.92 -3.99
C LYS A 35 6.94 -5.52 -3.49
N ASN A 36 6.77 -4.25 -3.12
CA ASN A 36 5.57 -3.76 -2.48
C ASN A 36 5.04 -2.47 -3.13
N ALA A 37 3.71 -2.38 -3.21
CA ALA A 37 2.99 -1.20 -3.60
C ALA A 37 1.71 -1.08 -2.77
N GLY A 38 1.13 0.11 -2.73
CA GLY A 38 -0.20 0.34 -2.17
C GLY A 38 -1.08 0.93 -3.26
N CYS A 39 -2.37 0.64 -3.22
CA CYS A 39 -3.34 1.36 -4.04
C CYS A 39 -4.50 1.84 -3.18
N VAL A 40 -4.88 3.11 -3.35
CA VAL A 40 -6.10 3.66 -2.78
C VAL A 40 -7.07 4.08 -3.89
N PHE A 41 -8.36 3.96 -3.59
CA PHE A 41 -9.44 4.35 -4.49
C PHE A 41 -10.63 4.87 -3.69
N ASN A 42 -11.16 6.04 -4.06
CA ASN A 42 -12.29 6.64 -3.35
C ASN A 42 -13.55 6.88 -4.22
N GLY A 43 -13.52 6.39 -5.48
CA GLY A 43 -14.54 6.65 -6.48
C GLY A 43 -14.11 7.68 -7.53
N ASP A 44 -13.22 8.60 -7.17
CA ASP A 44 -12.83 9.73 -8.02
C ASP A 44 -11.46 9.53 -8.70
N PHE A 45 -10.59 8.67 -8.16
CA PHE A 45 -9.29 8.33 -8.75
C PHE A 45 -8.66 7.10 -8.08
N TYR A 46 -7.71 6.48 -8.78
CA TYR A 46 -6.75 5.53 -8.22
C TYR A 46 -5.42 6.23 -7.94
N SER A 47 -4.80 5.93 -6.80
CA SER A 47 -3.41 6.28 -6.50
C SER A 47 -2.64 5.00 -6.24
N VAL A 48 -1.76 4.62 -7.16
CA VAL A 48 -0.87 3.44 -7.05
C VAL A 48 0.52 3.93 -6.67
N THR A 49 0.93 3.61 -5.45
CA THR A 49 2.12 4.18 -4.82
C THR A 49 3.14 3.10 -4.51
N THR A 50 4.40 3.37 -4.81
CA THR A 50 5.51 2.45 -4.49
C THR A 50 5.77 2.44 -2.99
N TYR A 51 5.89 1.24 -2.40
CA TYR A 51 6.33 1.05 -1.02
C TYR A 51 7.65 0.27 -1.01
N SER A 52 8.59 0.74 -0.21
CA SER A 52 9.92 0.13 -0.07
C SER A 52 10.24 -0.11 1.39
N GLY A 53 11.29 -0.89 1.66
CA GLY A 53 11.77 -1.12 3.00
C GLY A 53 12.31 -2.53 3.23
N TYR A 54 12.06 -3.04 4.44
CA TYR A 54 12.45 -4.38 4.88
C TYR A 54 11.24 -5.05 5.52
N ARG A 55 11.25 -5.20 6.85
CA ARG A 55 10.11 -5.65 7.66
C ARG A 55 9.01 -4.61 7.78
N SER A 56 9.42 -3.34 7.79
CA SER A 56 8.53 -2.20 7.79
C SER A 56 8.62 -1.52 6.44
N LEU A 57 7.46 -1.15 5.90
CA LEU A 57 7.36 -0.48 4.62
C LEU A 57 7.01 0.98 4.82
N ASN A 58 7.47 1.82 3.90
CA ASN A 58 7.12 3.22 3.85
C ASN A 58 6.95 3.66 2.39
N LEU A 59 6.23 4.78 2.21
CA LEU A 59 6.03 5.43 0.93
C LEU A 59 7.41 5.82 0.36
N ASP A 60 7.76 5.29 -0.82
CA ASP A 60 9.08 5.52 -1.40
C ASP A 60 9.06 6.76 -2.32
N PRO A 61 9.72 7.86 -1.93
CA PRO A 61 9.74 9.07 -2.74
C PRO A 61 10.43 8.87 -4.09
N LEU A 62 11.32 7.87 -4.22
CA LEU A 62 11.99 7.56 -5.49
C LEU A 62 11.15 6.66 -6.40
N GLY A 63 10.21 5.89 -5.84
CA GLY A 63 9.30 5.06 -6.61
C GLY A 63 8.10 5.82 -7.17
N GLY A 64 7.69 6.88 -6.47
CA GLY A 64 6.64 7.78 -6.91
C GLY A 64 5.23 7.19 -6.79
N ASN A 65 4.27 7.92 -7.38
CA ASN A 65 2.84 7.65 -7.31
C ASN A 65 2.21 7.82 -8.71
N HIS A 66 1.37 6.87 -9.10
CA HIS A 66 0.57 6.93 -10.32
C HIS A 66 -0.86 7.32 -9.98
N MET A 67 -1.28 8.51 -10.43
CA MET A 67 -2.63 9.03 -10.26
C MET A 67 -3.44 8.77 -11.53
N LEU A 68 -4.47 7.92 -11.44
CA LEU A 68 -5.25 7.49 -12.59
C LEU A 68 -6.73 7.87 -12.44
N SER A 69 -7.37 8.13 -13.58
CA SER A 69 -8.81 8.35 -13.69
C SER A 69 -9.60 7.14 -13.18
N PRO A 70 -10.81 7.32 -12.60
CA PRO A 70 -11.62 6.21 -12.12
C PRO A 70 -12.10 5.31 -13.28
N GLY A 71 -12.18 5.87 -14.48
CA GLY A 71 -12.52 5.17 -15.73
C GLY A 71 -11.32 4.59 -16.49
N THR A 72 -10.11 4.58 -15.92
CA THR A 72 -8.92 3.95 -16.53
C THR A 72 -9.20 2.48 -16.85
N SER A 73 -8.60 1.95 -17.92
CA SER A 73 -8.81 0.54 -18.27
C SER A 73 -8.13 -0.40 -17.26
N ASP A 74 -8.50 -1.67 -17.25
CA ASP A 74 -7.80 -2.66 -16.43
C ASP A 74 -6.33 -2.81 -16.86
N GLU A 75 -6.05 -2.67 -18.15
CA GLU A 75 -4.69 -2.71 -18.68
C GLU A 75 -3.83 -1.56 -18.13
N GLU A 76 -4.32 -0.31 -18.21
CA GLU A 76 -3.63 0.86 -17.67
C GLU A 76 -3.40 0.75 -16.16
N LEU A 77 -4.41 0.27 -15.43
CA LEU A 77 -4.32 0.06 -13.99
C LEU A 77 -3.25 -0.99 -13.64
N GLY A 78 -3.21 -2.11 -14.37
CA GLY A 78 -2.19 -3.14 -14.19
C GLY A 78 -0.78 -2.66 -14.55
N VAL A 79 -0.63 -1.87 -15.61
CA VAL A 79 0.66 -1.25 -15.98
C VAL A 79 1.17 -0.36 -14.83
N ALA A 80 0.30 0.41 -14.19
CA ALA A 80 0.68 1.22 -13.03
C ALA A 80 1.10 0.37 -11.83
N VAL A 81 0.43 -0.77 -11.60
CA VAL A 81 0.82 -1.74 -10.55
C VAL A 81 2.22 -2.30 -10.82
N PHE A 82 2.49 -2.79 -12.03
CA PHE A 82 3.82 -3.30 -12.39
C PHE A 82 4.90 -2.21 -12.30
N SER A 83 4.59 -1.00 -12.75
CA SER A 83 5.50 0.14 -12.62
C SER A 83 5.84 0.43 -11.16
N ALA A 84 4.85 0.46 -10.26
CA ALA A 84 5.11 0.69 -8.83
C ALA A 84 5.89 -0.47 -8.19
N LEU A 85 5.56 -1.72 -8.50
CA LEU A 85 6.27 -2.89 -7.98
C LEU A 85 7.73 -2.93 -8.45
N SER A 86 8.00 -2.63 -9.73
CA SER A 86 9.36 -2.62 -10.28
C SER A 86 10.28 -1.59 -9.62
N LYS A 87 9.71 -0.49 -9.13
CA LYS A 87 10.44 0.56 -8.40
C LYS A 87 10.56 0.31 -6.90
N SER A 88 9.90 -0.72 -6.37
CA SER A 88 10.02 -1.08 -4.96
C SER A 88 11.43 -1.57 -4.65
N ARG A 89 11.99 -1.03 -3.56
CA ARG A 89 13.37 -1.27 -3.15
C ARG A 89 13.41 -2.00 -1.82
N PHE A 90 14.34 -2.95 -1.75
CA PHE A 90 14.83 -3.43 -0.49
C PHE A 90 15.76 -2.38 0.11
N ILE A 91 15.53 -2.01 1.37
CA ILE A 91 16.39 -1.08 2.10
C ILE A 91 17.01 -1.86 3.26
N PRO A 92 18.34 -2.10 3.24
CA PRO A 92 19.02 -2.81 4.31
C PRO A 92 18.79 -2.16 5.68
N TYR A 93 18.85 -2.95 6.74
CA TYR A 93 18.63 -2.49 8.12
C TYR A 93 19.49 -1.27 8.50
N GLU A 94 20.74 -1.23 8.02
CA GLU A 94 21.71 -0.15 8.24
C GLU A 94 21.24 1.20 7.67
N ASN A 95 20.51 1.16 6.54
CA ASN A 95 19.98 2.34 5.85
C ASN A 95 18.50 2.63 6.21
N LEU A 96 17.92 1.82 7.10
CA LEU A 96 16.51 1.88 7.46
C LEU A 96 16.19 3.08 8.35
N GLY A 97 17.18 3.58 9.11
CA GLY A 97 17.02 4.65 10.10
C GLY A 97 16.40 5.91 9.51
N ASP A 98 17.01 6.48 8.47
CA ASP A 98 16.49 7.67 7.79
C ASP A 98 15.19 7.41 7.03
N PHE A 99 15.01 6.19 6.52
CA PHE A 99 13.84 5.82 5.72
C PHE A 99 12.59 5.61 6.59
N LEU A 100 12.77 5.15 7.82
CA LEU A 100 11.70 4.95 8.80
C LEU A 100 11.63 6.04 9.86
N ASP A 101 12.46 7.07 9.77
CA ASP A 101 12.37 8.25 10.61
C ASP A 101 10.92 8.77 10.62
N ASN A 102 10.39 9.00 11.82
CA ASN A 102 8.97 9.26 12.01
C ASN A 102 8.57 10.65 11.49
N GLU A 103 9.45 11.64 11.63
CA GLU A 103 9.18 13.01 11.15
C GLU A 103 9.25 13.03 9.62
N LYS A 104 10.30 12.46 9.03
CA LYS A 104 10.41 12.33 7.57
C LYS A 104 9.25 11.51 6.97
N ARG A 105 8.78 10.47 7.66
CA ARG A 105 7.58 9.70 7.23
C ARG A 105 6.33 10.57 7.25
N LYS A 106 6.15 11.36 8.30
CA LYS A 106 5.01 12.26 8.43
C LYS A 106 5.04 13.33 7.34
N GLU A 107 6.20 13.93 7.07
CA GLU A 107 6.38 14.89 5.98
C GLU A 107 6.02 14.28 4.62
N ARG A 108 6.54 13.10 4.29
CA ARG A 108 6.19 12.37 3.06
C ARG A 108 4.69 12.12 2.95
N TYR A 109 4.06 11.71 4.04
CA TYR A 109 2.61 11.49 4.07
C TYR A 109 1.83 12.78 3.84
N GLU A 110 2.18 13.87 4.53
CA GLU A 110 1.49 15.16 4.36
C GLU A 110 1.69 15.74 2.95
N GLN A 111 2.87 15.55 2.35
CA GLN A 111 3.12 15.92 0.97
C GLN A 111 2.20 15.13 0.02
N TRP A 112 2.14 13.80 0.17
CA TRP A 112 1.26 12.95 -0.63
C TRP A 112 -0.22 13.36 -0.50
N VAL A 113 -0.69 13.67 0.72
CA VAL A 113 -2.06 14.16 0.91
C VAL A 113 -2.29 15.51 0.25
N THR A 114 -1.34 16.44 0.39
CA THR A 114 -1.40 17.77 -0.24
C THR A 114 -1.51 17.66 -1.75
N GLU A 115 -0.69 16.81 -2.37
CA GLU A 115 -0.70 16.55 -3.81
C GLU A 115 -2.05 15.99 -4.28
N MET A 116 -2.59 14.98 -3.61
CA MET A 116 -3.91 14.43 -3.95
C MET A 116 -5.03 15.46 -3.78
N MET A 117 -5.03 16.23 -2.68
CA MET A 117 -6.04 17.26 -2.43
C MET A 117 -5.99 18.35 -3.50
N GLY A 118 -4.80 18.80 -3.87
CA GLY A 118 -4.60 19.83 -4.90
C GLY A 118 -5.02 19.34 -6.29
N PHE A 119 -4.55 18.16 -6.69
CA PHE A 119 -4.81 17.60 -8.02
C PHE A 119 -6.31 17.34 -8.25
N HIS A 120 -7.01 16.81 -7.25
CA HIS A 120 -8.45 16.53 -7.33
C HIS A 120 -9.35 17.63 -6.74
N ARG A 121 -8.77 18.77 -6.34
CA ARG A 121 -9.47 19.96 -5.83
C ARG A 121 -10.37 19.69 -4.62
N TYR A 122 -9.98 18.76 -3.74
CA TYR A 122 -10.69 18.54 -2.49
C TYR A 122 -10.47 19.71 -1.54
N ARG A 123 -11.56 20.19 -0.93
CA ARG A 123 -11.53 21.32 0.02
C ARG A 123 -11.20 20.89 1.44
N SER A 124 -11.22 19.58 1.72
CA SER A 124 -10.89 19.03 3.04
C SER A 124 -10.40 17.59 2.95
N ARG A 125 -9.56 17.19 3.91
CA ARG A 125 -9.15 15.78 4.10
C ARG A 125 -10.35 14.84 4.26
N ARG A 126 -11.41 15.32 4.91
CA ARG A 126 -12.64 14.53 5.06
C ARG A 126 -13.26 14.17 3.71
N GLN A 127 -13.32 15.09 2.75
CA GLN A 127 -13.85 14.80 1.42
C GLN A 127 -12.97 13.78 0.68
N LEU A 128 -11.65 13.94 0.75
CA LEU A 128 -10.69 13.02 0.14
C LEU A 128 -10.85 11.59 0.69
N PHE A 129 -10.87 11.46 2.03
CA PHE A 129 -10.70 10.17 2.68
C PHE A 129 -12.00 9.43 3.01
N LYS A 130 -13.15 10.12 3.14
CA LYS A 130 -14.40 9.50 3.67
C LYS A 130 -14.81 8.20 2.96
N LYS A 131 -14.52 8.06 1.66
CA LYS A 131 -14.85 6.86 0.87
C LYS A 131 -13.61 6.10 0.37
N MET A 132 -12.43 6.44 0.87
CA MET A 132 -11.19 5.90 0.34
C MET A 132 -10.98 4.48 0.84
N ASN A 133 -11.04 3.52 -0.07
CA ASN A 133 -10.60 2.16 0.14
C ASN A 133 -9.09 2.06 -0.07
N SER A 134 -8.47 1.03 0.53
CA SER A 134 -7.04 0.78 0.42
C SER A 134 -6.77 -0.71 0.22
N CYS A 135 -5.82 -1.02 -0.65
CA CYS A 135 -5.25 -2.34 -0.87
C CYS A 135 -3.72 -2.27 -0.78
N ASN A 136 -3.12 -3.29 -0.17
CA ASN A 136 -1.67 -3.53 -0.26
C ASN A 136 -1.40 -4.57 -1.35
N ILE A 137 -0.37 -4.35 -2.15
CA ILE A 137 0.02 -5.19 -3.27
C ILE A 137 1.45 -5.66 -3.03
N ARG A 138 1.65 -6.96 -3.03
CA ARG A 138 2.95 -7.59 -2.81
C ARG A 138 3.27 -8.56 -3.92
N LEU A 139 4.47 -8.47 -4.48
CA LEU A 139 5.04 -9.45 -5.38
C LEU A 139 6.17 -10.18 -4.65
N LEU A 140 6.08 -11.51 -4.61
CA LEU A 140 7.11 -12.39 -4.08
C LEU A 140 7.10 -13.69 -4.88
N ASP A 141 8.26 -14.13 -5.35
CA ASP A 141 8.46 -15.43 -6.01
C ASP A 141 7.46 -15.70 -7.15
N GLY A 142 7.24 -14.70 -8.01
CA GLY A 142 6.35 -14.80 -9.16
C GLY A 142 4.85 -14.74 -8.83
N VAL A 143 4.48 -14.41 -7.58
CA VAL A 143 3.08 -14.31 -7.15
C VAL A 143 2.76 -12.90 -6.67
N ILE A 144 1.71 -12.30 -7.25
CA ILE A 144 1.13 -11.04 -6.80
C ILE A 144 -0.03 -11.36 -5.84
N THR A 145 0.08 -10.86 -4.60
CA THR A 145 -0.99 -10.90 -3.59
C THR A 145 -1.51 -9.49 -3.36
N ILE A 146 -2.81 -9.30 -3.61
CA ILE A 146 -3.53 -8.04 -3.37
C ILE A 146 -4.42 -8.22 -2.14
N MET A 147 -4.12 -7.46 -1.10
CA MET A 147 -4.70 -7.56 0.24
C MET A 147 -5.62 -6.36 0.48
N PRO A 148 -6.96 -6.56 0.51
CA PRO A 148 -7.90 -5.49 0.84
C PRO A 148 -7.81 -5.11 2.32
N TYR A 149 -8.32 -3.92 2.67
CA TYR A 149 -8.42 -3.47 4.06
C TYR A 149 -9.82 -3.03 4.45
N GLY A 150 -10.06 -3.06 5.76
CA GLY A 150 -11.16 -2.37 6.42
C GLY A 150 -10.81 -0.92 6.75
N HIS A 151 -11.55 0.04 6.22
CA HIS A 151 -11.44 1.46 6.53
C HIS A 151 -12.09 1.73 7.90
N GLU A 152 -11.26 1.89 8.94
CA GLU A 152 -11.69 1.91 10.35
C GLU A 152 -11.86 3.32 10.90
N LYS A 153 -10.99 4.25 10.48
CA LYS A 153 -11.11 5.70 10.78
C LYS A 153 -10.76 6.46 9.52
N LEU A 154 -11.07 7.76 9.51
CA LEU A 154 -10.91 8.60 8.32
C LEU A 154 -9.59 8.35 7.57
N GLU A 155 -8.46 8.26 8.27
CA GLU A 155 -7.14 8.02 7.68
C GLU A 155 -6.48 6.75 8.26
N LEU A 156 -7.28 5.73 8.59
CA LEU A 156 -6.80 4.46 9.14
C LEU A 156 -7.50 3.28 8.47
N TRP A 157 -6.69 2.42 7.86
CA TRP A 157 -7.08 1.14 7.30
C TRP A 157 -6.43 0.03 8.11
N THR A 158 -7.20 -0.98 8.47
CA THR A 158 -6.76 -2.14 9.26
C THR A 158 -7.32 -3.42 8.66
N GLY A 159 -6.82 -4.58 9.07
CA GLY A 159 -7.37 -5.89 8.65
C GLY A 159 -8.75 -6.19 9.24
N LYS A 160 -9.44 -5.22 9.86
CA LYS A 160 -10.75 -5.43 10.47
C LYS A 160 -11.76 -5.89 9.42
N GLY A 161 -12.34 -7.06 9.65
CA GLY A 161 -13.32 -7.66 8.75
C GLY A 161 -12.75 -8.23 7.46
N ILE A 162 -11.42 -8.38 7.38
CA ILE A 162 -10.71 -9.01 6.26
C ILE A 162 -10.11 -10.33 6.75
N VAL A 163 -10.32 -11.40 5.98
CA VAL A 163 -9.71 -12.72 6.19
C VAL A 163 -8.79 -13.08 5.01
N GLU A 164 -7.97 -14.12 5.17
CA GLU A 164 -6.99 -14.49 4.13
C GLU A 164 -7.65 -14.85 2.79
N SER A 165 -8.86 -15.42 2.79
CA SER A 165 -9.62 -15.71 1.57
C SER A 165 -10.14 -14.47 0.83
N ASP A 166 -10.11 -13.29 1.47
CA ASP A 166 -10.43 -12.03 0.80
C ASP A 166 -9.26 -11.54 -0.08
N ASN A 167 -8.04 -12.05 0.11
CA ASN A 167 -6.93 -11.71 -0.75
C ASN A 167 -7.18 -12.18 -2.19
N VAL A 168 -6.73 -11.39 -3.15
CA VAL A 168 -6.69 -11.79 -4.57
C VAL A 168 -5.26 -12.18 -4.89
N ILE A 169 -5.08 -13.43 -5.33
CA ILE A 169 -3.77 -13.99 -5.65
C ILE A 169 -3.73 -14.27 -7.15
N ILE A 170 -2.71 -13.77 -7.83
CA ILE A 170 -2.53 -13.89 -9.28
C ILE A 170 -1.05 -14.07 -9.63
N SER A 171 -0.76 -14.73 -10.75
CA SER A 171 0.60 -14.88 -11.25
C SER A 171 1.20 -13.52 -11.63
N ALA A 172 2.51 -13.34 -11.43
CA ALA A 172 3.23 -12.18 -11.92
C ALA A 172 3.37 -12.17 -13.45
N ASP A 173 3.22 -13.33 -14.10
CA ASP A 173 3.23 -13.47 -15.56
C ASP A 173 1.87 -13.15 -16.20
N SER A 174 0.86 -12.86 -15.38
CA SER A 174 -0.44 -12.42 -15.87
C SER A 174 -0.33 -11.09 -16.61
N SER A 175 -1.20 -10.91 -17.60
CA SER A 175 -1.27 -9.67 -18.38
C SER A 175 -1.61 -8.47 -17.49
N PRO A 176 -1.22 -7.25 -17.88
CA PRO A 176 -1.63 -6.04 -17.14
C PRO A 176 -3.14 -5.95 -16.95
N ALA A 177 -3.94 -6.32 -17.96
CA ALA A 177 -5.40 -6.33 -17.84
C ALA A 177 -5.90 -7.25 -16.72
N GLU A 178 -5.35 -8.46 -16.59
CA GLU A 178 -5.73 -9.37 -15.51
C GLU A 178 -5.32 -8.85 -14.12
N VAL A 179 -4.16 -8.19 -14.02
CA VAL A 179 -3.70 -7.57 -12.77
C VAL A 179 -4.58 -6.39 -12.37
N GLY A 180 -5.00 -5.55 -13.32
CA GLY A 180 -5.95 -4.47 -13.08
C GLY A 180 -7.31 -4.98 -12.63
N ALA A 181 -7.84 -6.00 -13.32
CA ALA A 181 -9.09 -6.67 -12.94
C ALA A 181 -9.00 -7.29 -11.53
N ALA A 182 -7.88 -7.94 -11.20
CA ALA A 182 -7.60 -8.48 -9.87
C ALA A 182 -7.60 -7.39 -8.79
N LEU A 183 -7.02 -6.22 -9.08
CA LEU A 183 -7.03 -5.08 -8.16
C LEU A 183 -8.44 -4.54 -7.93
N ARG A 184 -9.27 -4.42 -8.98
CA ARG A 184 -10.68 -4.03 -8.84
C ARG A 184 -11.47 -5.05 -8.00
N LEU A 185 -11.23 -6.34 -8.23
CA LEU A 185 -11.82 -7.40 -7.42
C LEU A 185 -11.42 -7.25 -5.94
N ALA A 186 -10.16 -6.96 -5.64
CA ALA A 186 -9.72 -6.71 -4.26
C ALA A 186 -10.44 -5.50 -3.65
N PHE A 187 -10.57 -4.39 -4.38
CA PHE A 187 -11.34 -3.23 -3.90
C PHE A 187 -12.80 -3.55 -3.59
N SER A 188 -13.44 -4.44 -4.35
CA SER A 188 -14.82 -4.89 -4.05
C SER A 188 -14.93 -5.67 -2.74
N ARG A 189 -13.81 -6.19 -2.22
CA ARG A 189 -13.71 -6.94 -0.96
C ARG A 189 -13.34 -6.07 0.23
N CYS A 190 -12.94 -4.82 0.01
CA CYS A 190 -12.72 -3.86 1.09
C CYS A 190 -13.98 -3.66 1.94
N ARG A 191 -13.78 -3.26 3.20
CA ARG A 191 -14.85 -2.95 4.14
C ARG A 191 -14.73 -1.50 4.58
N SER A 192 -15.84 -0.84 4.89
CA SER A 192 -15.81 0.54 5.40
C SER A 192 -16.68 0.67 6.65
N TYR A 193 -16.15 1.38 7.64
CA TYR A 193 -16.77 1.64 8.94
C TYR A 193 -16.74 3.14 9.30
N VAL A 194 -16.40 4.01 8.33
CA VAL A 194 -16.14 5.46 8.49
C VAL A 194 -17.34 6.34 8.12
#